data_AF-A0A4U1MKP6-F1
#
_entry.id   AF-A0A4U1MKP6-F1
#
_cell.length_a   1.000
_cell.length_b   1.000
_cell.length_c   1.000
_cell.angle_alpha   90.00
_cell.angle_beta   90.00
_cell.angle_gamma   90.00
#
_symmetry.space_group_name_H-M   'P 1'
#
loop_
_entity.id
_entity.type
_entity.pdbx_description
1 polymer ?
#
loop_
_entity_poly.entity_id
_entity_poly.type
_entity_poly.pdbx_seq_one_letter_code
_entity_poly.pdbx_strand_id
1 'polypeptide(L)'
;MKSNEDTDVFKQAVKLMCKINNISTRKPRFEVIDNMVVISIKNHLEDGVDLDCFNILNFIYQIISPLGIKFNQQLYLYPNSKRVARVVISFEKEDYESIKIKIRGDNISN
;
A
#
# COMPACT_ATOMS: atom_id res chain seq x y z
N MET A 1 -16.35 -19.26 -17.34
CA MET A 1 -16.64 -17.94 -16.75
C MET A 1 -15.98 -17.91 -15.38
N LYS A 2 -14.93 -17.11 -15.18
CA LYS A 2 -14.35 -16.90 -13.84
C LYS A 2 -15.27 -15.94 -13.09
N SER A 3 -15.73 -16.32 -11.90
CA SER A 3 -16.51 -15.45 -11.01
C SER A 3 -15.73 -14.15 -10.75
N ASN A 4 -16.45 -13.04 -10.79
CA ASN A 4 -15.91 -11.67 -10.76
C ASN A 4 -15.63 -11.19 -9.32
N GLU A 5 -15.19 -12.10 -8.44
CA GLU A 5 -15.19 -11.92 -6.98
C GLU A 5 -13.83 -11.62 -6.34
N ASP A 6 -12.71 -11.70 -7.07
CA ASP A 6 -11.38 -11.70 -6.42
C ASP A 6 -10.46 -10.55 -6.87
N THR A 7 -11.07 -9.41 -7.21
CA THR A 7 -10.29 -8.24 -7.62
C THR A 7 -9.86 -7.45 -6.39
N ASP A 8 -8.54 -7.39 -6.12
CA ASP A 8 -7.98 -6.54 -5.07
C ASP A 8 -8.11 -5.05 -5.45
N VAL A 9 -9.29 -4.49 -5.13
CA VAL A 9 -9.67 -3.11 -5.47
C VAL A 9 -8.73 -2.08 -4.86
N PHE A 10 -8.20 -2.34 -3.66
CA PHE A 10 -7.28 -1.43 -3.00
C PHE A 10 -5.94 -1.38 -3.72
N LYS A 11 -5.37 -2.56 -4.01
CA LYS A 11 -4.14 -2.66 -4.83
C LYS A 11 -4.33 -2.00 -6.19
N GLN A 12 -5.46 -2.22 -6.85
CA GLN A 12 -5.76 -1.59 -8.14
C GLN A 12 -5.83 -0.07 -8.03
N ALA A 13 -6.49 0.49 -7.01
CA ALA A 13 -6.54 1.92 -6.78
C ALA A 13 -5.13 2.52 -6.63
N VAL A 14 -4.26 1.90 -5.84
CA VAL A 14 -2.87 2.35 -5.66
C VAL A 14 -2.09 2.28 -6.97
N LYS A 15 -2.22 1.20 -7.74
CA LYS A 15 -1.56 1.05 -9.05
C LYS A 15 -2.07 2.05 -10.08
N LEU A 16 -3.38 2.34 -10.07
CA LEU A 16 -4.00 3.33 -10.94
C LEU A 16 -3.50 4.73 -10.61
N MET A 17 -3.44 5.10 -9.34
CA MET A 17 -2.85 6.36 -8.89
C MET A 17 -1.40 6.49 -9.39
N CYS A 18 -0.58 5.43 -9.26
CA CYS A 18 0.78 5.45 -9.80
C CYS A 18 0.79 5.74 -11.30
N LYS A 19 -0.06 5.05 -12.08
CA LYS A 19 -0.15 5.26 -13.53
C LYS A 19 -0.56 6.70 -13.89
N ILE A 20 -1.54 7.27 -13.18
CA ILE A 20 -2.01 8.66 -13.42
C ILE A 20 -0.90 9.68 -13.13
N ASN A 21 -0.05 9.42 -12.13
CA ASN A 21 1.03 10.31 -11.73
C ASN A 21 2.37 10.00 -12.42
N ASN A 22 2.39 9.20 -13.50
CA ASN A 22 3.60 8.75 -14.20
C ASN A 22 4.63 8.03 -13.30
N ILE A 23 4.17 7.43 -12.21
CA ILE A 23 4.98 6.60 -11.30
C ILE A 23 4.92 5.15 -11.78
N SER A 24 6.06 4.45 -11.75
CA SER A 24 6.10 3.03 -12.10
C SER A 24 5.11 2.23 -11.24
N THR A 25 4.17 1.54 -11.89
CA THR A 25 3.22 0.66 -11.20
C THR A 25 3.91 -0.51 -10.52
N ARG A 26 5.19 -0.79 -10.79
CA ARG A 26 5.98 -1.82 -10.09
C ARG A 26 6.61 -1.32 -8.79
N LYS A 27 6.52 -0.01 -8.49
CA LYS A 27 7.14 0.62 -7.33
C LYS A 27 6.52 0.20 -6.00
N PRO A 28 5.19 0.27 -5.79
CA PRO A 28 4.57 -0.39 -4.63
C PRO A 28 4.46 -1.88 -4.89
N ARG A 29 5.05 -2.72 -4.04
CA ARG A 29 4.96 -4.18 -4.11
C ARG A 29 4.06 -4.68 -2.98
N PHE A 30 3.11 -5.54 -3.34
CA PHE A 30 2.14 -6.12 -2.42
C PHE A 30 2.49 -7.59 -2.24
N GLU A 31 2.74 -7.99 -1.01
CA GLU A 31 3.15 -9.33 -0.62
C GLU A 31 2.29 -9.77 0.57
N VAL A 32 1.97 -11.07 0.64
CA VAL A 32 1.35 -11.67 1.82
C VAL A 32 2.42 -12.48 2.52
N ILE A 33 2.70 -12.15 3.77
CA ILE A 33 3.71 -12.81 4.60
C ILE A 33 2.99 -13.22 5.89
N ASP A 34 2.86 -14.52 6.11
CA ASP A 34 2.05 -15.10 7.19
C ASP A 34 0.62 -14.53 7.19
N ASN A 35 0.19 -13.92 8.30
CA ASN A 35 -1.12 -13.28 8.44
C ASN A 35 -1.08 -11.76 8.19
N MET A 36 -0.07 -11.26 7.49
CA MET A 36 0.09 -9.84 7.17
C MET A 36 0.09 -9.59 5.67
N VAL A 37 -0.55 -8.49 5.27
CA VAL A 37 -0.38 -7.91 3.94
C VAL A 37 0.61 -6.77 4.03
N VAL A 38 1.67 -6.87 3.24
CA VAL A 38 2.82 -5.96 3.25
C VAL A 38 2.89 -5.21 1.93
N ILE A 39 2.95 -3.88 2.01
CA ILE A 39 3.16 -2.97 0.90
C ILE A 39 4.54 -2.35 1.04
N SER A 40 5.49 -2.79 0.21
CA SER A 40 6.85 -2.24 0.15
C SER A 40 6.96 -1.20 -0.97
N ILE A 41 7.45 0.00 -0.65
CA ILE A 41 7.68 1.08 -1.62
C ILE A 41 9.17 1.40 -1.62
N LYS A 42 9.85 1.04 -2.71
CA LYS A 42 11.30 1.21 -2.83
C LYS A 42 11.68 2.67 -3.07
N ASN A 43 12.66 3.15 -2.30
CA ASN A 43 13.34 4.41 -2.56
C ASN A 43 14.41 4.19 -3.64
N HIS A 44 14.36 4.94 -4.74
CA HIS A 44 15.35 4.83 -5.80
C HIS A 44 16.49 5.84 -5.70
N LEU A 45 16.34 6.88 -4.89
CA LEU A 45 17.40 7.87 -4.67
C LEU A 45 18.52 7.31 -3.80
N GLU A 46 19.75 7.68 -4.14
CA GLU A 46 20.92 7.36 -3.33
C GLU A 46 21.06 8.28 -2.13
N ASP A 47 20.87 9.58 -2.37
CA ASP A 47 20.81 10.60 -1.34
C ASP A 47 19.40 11.20 -1.28
N GLY A 48 18.78 11.13 -0.10
CA GLY A 48 17.45 11.65 0.15
C GLY A 48 16.33 10.62 -0.05
N VAL A 49 15.11 11.14 -0.18
CA VAL A 49 13.89 10.35 -0.27
C VAL A 49 13.12 10.71 -1.52
N ASP A 50 12.83 9.69 -2.30
CA ASP A 50 12.08 9.73 -3.55
C ASP A 50 10.64 10.21 -3.28
N LEU A 51 10.27 11.36 -3.86
CA LEU A 51 8.98 12.01 -3.66
C LEU A 51 7.80 11.11 -4.03
N ASP A 52 7.96 10.20 -4.99
CA ASP A 52 6.90 9.25 -5.33
C ASP A 52 6.58 8.33 -4.14
N CYS A 53 7.56 8.03 -3.27
CA CYS A 53 7.30 7.23 -2.07
C CYS A 53 6.29 7.95 -1.19
N PHE A 54 6.47 9.25 -0.97
CA PHE A 54 5.53 10.06 -0.21
C PHE A 54 4.19 10.22 -0.91
N ASN A 55 4.16 10.38 -2.24
CA ASN A 55 2.91 10.45 -3.00
C ASN A 55 2.09 9.16 -2.86
N ILE A 56 2.76 7.99 -2.93
CA ILE A 56 2.11 6.69 -2.70
C ILE A 56 1.63 6.54 -1.26
N LEU A 57 2.48 6.86 -0.27
CA LEU A 57 2.10 6.80 1.15
C LEU A 57 0.90 7.70 1.46
N ASN A 58 0.94 8.94 0.99
CA ASN A 58 -0.13 9.92 1.20
C ASN A 58 -1.46 9.43 0.62
N PHE A 59 -1.44 8.87 -0.60
CA PHE A 59 -2.65 8.29 -1.19
C PHE A 59 -3.18 7.11 -0.38
N ILE A 60 -2.30 6.21 0.07
CA ILE A 60 -2.70 5.09 0.94
C ILE A 60 -3.34 5.64 2.23
N TYR A 61 -2.75 6.65 2.86
CA TYR A 61 -3.29 7.28 4.08
C TYR A 61 -4.64 7.93 3.87
N GLN A 62 -4.85 8.63 2.76
CA GLN A 62 -6.15 9.19 2.41
C GLN A 62 -7.24 8.14 2.30
N ILE A 63 -6.88 6.92 1.86
CA ILE A 63 -7.82 5.79 1.81
C ILE A 63 -8.04 5.20 3.20
N ILE A 64 -6.98 4.86 3.94
CA ILE A 64 -7.12 4.03 5.16
C ILE A 64 -7.46 4.85 6.41
N SER A 65 -7.05 6.12 6.48
CA SER A 65 -7.23 6.95 7.68
C SER A 65 -8.70 7.18 8.02
N PRO A 66 -9.60 7.51 7.06
CA PRO A 66 -11.03 7.66 7.35
C PRO A 66 -11.70 6.34 7.76
N LEU A 67 -11.10 5.19 7.42
CA LEU A 67 -11.67 3.88 7.72
C LEU A 67 -11.36 3.40 9.14
N GLY A 68 -10.48 4.10 9.87
CA GLY A 68 -10.05 3.75 11.23
C GLY A 68 -9.28 2.43 11.31
N ILE A 69 -8.68 2.00 10.19
CA ILE A 69 -8.02 0.69 10.09
C ILE A 69 -6.60 0.78 10.64
N LYS A 70 -6.22 -0.20 11.46
CA LYS A 70 -4.87 -0.28 12.04
C LYS A 70 -3.87 -0.69 10.97
N PHE A 71 -2.69 -0.09 11.04
CA PHE A 71 -1.56 -0.43 10.18
C PHE A 71 -0.26 -0.10 10.88
N ASN A 72 0.80 -0.80 10.49
CA ASN A 72 2.16 -0.47 10.90
C ASN A 72 2.89 0.16 9.72
N GLN A 73 3.63 1.23 9.98
CA GLN A 73 4.61 1.77 9.05
C GLN A 73 6.01 1.57 9.59
N GLN A 74 6.94 1.14 8.73
CA GLN A 74 8.34 1.02 9.07
C GLN A 74 9.23 1.54 7.93
N LEU A 75 10.28 2.28 8.29
CA LEU A 75 11.34 2.68 7.40
C LEU A 75 12.47 1.65 7.45
N TYR A 76 12.96 1.22 6.29
CA TYR A 76 14.13 0.35 6.18
C TYR A 76 15.29 1.13 5.58
N LEU A 77 16.42 1.08 6.27
CA LEU A 77 17.68 1.71 5.86
C LEU A 77 18.65 0.67 5.30
N TYR A 78 19.59 1.11 4.47
CA TYR A 78 20.74 0.27 4.14
C TYR A 78 21.65 0.10 5.38
N PRO A 79 22.33 -1.06 5.54
CA PRO A 79 23.23 -1.28 6.66
C PRO A 79 24.28 -0.17 6.81
N ASN A 80 24.51 0.26 8.04
CA ASN A 80 25.50 1.29 8.39
C ASN A 80 25.34 2.62 7.63
N SER A 81 24.11 2.95 7.21
CA SER A 81 23.83 4.15 6.40
C SER A 81 22.54 4.84 6.83
N LYS A 82 22.44 6.15 6.56
CA LYS A 82 21.19 6.92 6.64
C LYS A 82 20.34 6.81 5.37
N ARG A 83 20.84 6.12 4.33
CA ARG A 83 20.14 5.94 3.06
C ARG A 83 18.89 5.08 3.27
N VAL A 84 17.74 5.63 2.87
CA VAL A 84 16.48 4.91 2.86
C VAL A 84 16.48 3.86 1.74
N ALA A 85 16.20 2.61 2.08
CA ALA A 85 16.03 1.53 1.12
C ALA A 85 14.58 1.43 0.64
N ARG A 86 13.64 1.46 1.59
CA ARG A 86 12.20 1.37 1.33
C ARG A 86 11.41 1.85 2.54
N VAL A 87 10.18 2.23 2.29
CA VAL A 87 9.15 2.33 3.33
C VAL A 87 8.18 1.17 3.17
N VAL A 88 7.75 0.62 4.29
CA VAL A 88 6.83 -0.51 4.34
C VAL A 88 5.59 -0.10 5.12
N ILE A 89 4.42 -0.38 4.56
CA ILE A 89 3.15 -0.39 5.29
C ILE A 89 2.71 -1.84 5.42
N SER A 90 2.23 -2.24 6.58
CA SER A 90 1.70 -3.58 6.80
C SER A 90 0.38 -3.54 7.56
N PHE A 91 -0.48 -4.48 7.22
CA PHE A 91 -1.80 -4.69 7.79
C PHE A 91 -1.92 -6.12 8.25
N GLU A 92 -2.67 -6.38 9.31
CA GLU A 92 -3.23 -7.72 9.49
C GLU A 92 -4.13 -8.06 8.31
N LYS A 93 -4.18 -9.33 7.92
CA LYS A 93 -4.93 -9.75 6.73
C LYS A 93 -6.41 -9.38 6.84
N GLU A 94 -7.01 -9.53 8.02
CA GLU A 94 -8.42 -9.20 8.28
C GLU A 94 -8.70 -7.69 8.14
N ASP A 95 -7.76 -6.85 8.60
CA ASP A 95 -7.82 -5.41 8.41
C ASP A 95 -7.72 -5.05 6.91
N TYR A 96 -6.83 -5.71 6.17
CA TYR A 96 -6.68 -5.49 4.73
C TYR A 96 -7.93 -5.91 3.92
N GLU A 97 -8.54 -7.05 4.27
CA GLU A 97 -9.81 -7.47 3.69
C GLU A 97 -10.92 -6.44 3.97
N SER A 98 -10.96 -5.90 5.18
CA SER A 98 -11.89 -4.82 5.55
C SER A 98 -11.70 -3.56 4.68
N ILE A 99 -10.48 -3.22 4.27
CA ILE A 99 -10.22 -2.12 3.32
C ILE A 99 -10.92 -2.41 2.00
N LYS A 100 -10.73 -3.61 1.44
CA LYS A 100 -11.29 -3.98 0.12
C LYS A 100 -12.81 -3.89 0.11
N ILE A 101 -13.47 -4.42 1.15
CA ILE A 101 -14.94 -4.38 1.29
C ILE A 101 -15.42 -2.93 1.35
N LYS A 102 -14.83 -2.11 2.21
CA LYS A 102 -15.22 -0.69 2.38
C LYS A 102 -15.02 0.12 1.10
N ILE A 103 -13.93 -0.11 0.34
CA ILE A 103 -13.69 0.58 -0.94
C ILE A 103 -14.68 0.18 -2.02
N ARG A 104 -15.12 -1.10 -2.05
CA ARG A 104 -16.10 -1.56 -3.03
C ARG A 104 -17.46 -0.89 -2.87
N GLY A 105 -17.74 -0.33 -1.68
CA GLY A 105 -19.05 0.21 -1.32
C GLY A 105 -20.04 -0.88 -0.90
N ASP A 106 -19.54 -2.08 -0.60
CA ASP A 106 -20.35 -3.15 -0.02
C ASP A 106 -20.66 -2.76 1.43
N ASN A 107 -21.82 -2.13 1.64
CA ASN A 107 -22.33 -1.86 2.97
C ASN A 107 -22.47 -3.19 3.71
N ILE A 108 -21.68 -3.42 4.76
CA ILE A 108 -21.99 -4.43 5.76
C ILE A 108 -23.18 -3.88 6.54
N SER A 109 -24.38 -4.13 6.03
CA SER A 109 -25.62 -3.98 6.77
C SER A 109 -25.60 -4.96 7.93
N ASN A 110 -25.46 -4.43 9.15
CA ASN A 110 -25.91 -5.08 10.38
C ASN A 110 -27.19 -4.40 10.84
#